data_AF-X0U3E9-F1
#
_entry.id   AF-X0U3E9-F1
#
_cell.length_a   1.000
_cell.length_b   1.000
_cell.length_c   1.000
_cell.angle_alpha   90.00
_cell.angle_beta   90.00
_cell.angle_gamma   90.00
#
_symmetry.space_group_name_H-M   'P 1'
#
loop_
_entity.id
_entity.type
_entity.pdbx_description
1 polymer ?
#
loop_
_entity_poly.entity_id
_entity_poly.type
_entity_poly.pdbx_seq_one_letter_code
_entity_poly.pdbx_strand_id
1 'polypeptide(L)'
;VIVISVGIVLYLDRIAEIGYYSYPGVFLISMIWNSTVIVPIPSFWIYYPLGSIFFPPLLGLAGGAGAAIGELTAYMAGYSGRGIVRRWKLYTRVEGWLKRWGFVVIFGFNLVPFFPFDLVGIAAGALRFPLWKFYLACLAGRSISYGFMAMAGAGWIQLPAWLPLPPLNPPQ
;
A
#
# COMPACT_ATOMS: atom_id res chain seq x y z
N VAL A 1 6.52 17.39 -0.31
CA VAL A 1 6.67 15.95 0.00
C VAL A 1 7.44 15.76 1.30
N ILE A 2 8.71 16.15 1.42
CA ILE A 2 9.49 15.98 2.67
C ILE A 2 8.81 16.67 3.88
N VAL A 3 8.31 17.90 3.73
CA VAL A 3 7.59 18.61 4.82
C VAL A 3 6.27 17.93 5.19
N ILE A 4 5.59 17.33 4.21
CA ILE A 4 4.34 16.58 4.43
C ILE A 4 4.69 15.27 5.13
N SER A 5 5.67 14.51 4.64
CA SER A 5 6.18 13.28 5.24
C SER A 5 6.71 13.50 6.67
N VAL A 6 7.43 14.59 6.92
CA VAL A 6 7.91 14.98 8.25
C VAL A 6 6.76 15.39 9.15
N GLY A 7 5.79 16.17 8.64
CA GLY A 7 4.56 16.50 9.37
C GLY A 7 3.75 15.26 9.74
N ILE A 8 3.68 14.26 8.84
CA ILE A 8 3.01 12.98 9.07
C ILE A 8 3.73 12.19 10.14
N VAL A 9 5.06 12.09 10.12
CA VAL A 9 5.84 11.39 11.16
C VAL A 9 5.69 12.07 12.53
N LEU A 10 5.60 13.40 12.56
CA LEU A 10 5.47 14.17 13.81
C LEU A 10 4.05 14.20 14.39
N TYR A 11 3.02 14.05 13.55
CA TYR A 11 1.61 14.03 13.95
C TYR A 11 0.95 12.65 13.79
N LEU A 12 1.75 11.62 13.50
CA LEU A 12 1.26 10.29 13.15
C LEU A 12 0.39 9.71 14.25
N ASP A 13 0.79 9.93 15.51
CA ASP A 13 0.05 9.46 16.68
C ASP A 13 -1.33 10.14 16.81
N ARG A 14 -1.42 11.46 16.55
CA ARG A 14 -2.70 12.19 16.59
C ARG A 14 -3.60 11.89 15.40
N ILE A 15 -3.03 11.71 14.21
CA ILE A 15 -3.80 11.35 13.01
C ILE A 15 -4.27 9.90 13.10
N ALA A 16 -3.45 9.02 13.69
CA ALA A 16 -3.82 7.64 14.00
C ALA A 16 -4.96 7.60 15.01
N GLU A 17 -4.91 8.35 16.13
CA GLU A 17 -6.01 8.38 17.11
C GLU A 17 -7.36 8.82 16.53
N ILE A 18 -7.38 9.80 15.62
CA ILE A 18 -8.63 10.32 15.04
C ILE A 18 -9.09 9.46 13.84
N GLY A 19 -8.15 8.91 13.08
CA GLY A 19 -8.41 8.14 11.87
C GLY A 19 -8.65 6.65 12.09
N TYR A 20 -8.15 6.06 13.19
CA TYR A 20 -8.32 4.62 13.47
C TYR A 20 -9.79 4.22 13.64
N TYR A 21 -10.65 5.13 14.09
CA TYR A 21 -12.04 4.80 14.46
C TYR A 21 -13.04 4.93 13.30
N SER A 22 -12.61 5.17 12.06
CA SER A 22 -13.53 5.29 10.93
C SER A 22 -12.94 4.82 9.60
N TYR A 23 -13.78 4.24 8.71
CA TYR A 23 -13.36 3.82 7.36
C TYR A 23 -12.73 4.96 6.53
N PRO A 24 -13.25 6.21 6.55
CA PRO A 24 -12.61 7.32 5.86
C PRO A 24 -11.23 7.67 6.44
N GLY A 25 -11.04 7.53 7.75
CA GLY A 25 -9.75 7.73 8.39
C GLY A 25 -8.70 6.72 7.93
N VAL A 26 -9.07 5.43 7.89
CA VAL A 26 -8.20 4.37 7.35
C VAL A 26 -7.84 4.64 5.87
N PHE A 27 -8.79 5.08 5.06
CA PHE A 27 -8.56 5.46 3.68
C PHE A 27 -7.51 6.60 3.57
N LEU A 28 -7.68 7.68 4.34
CA LEU A 28 -6.76 8.83 4.30
C LEU A 28 -5.36 8.46 4.79
N ILE A 29 -5.26 7.72 5.91
CA ILE A 29 -3.98 7.24 6.44
C ILE A 29 -3.28 6.36 5.40
N SER A 30 -4.01 5.42 4.79
CA SER A 30 -3.45 4.54 3.77
C SER A 30 -2.97 5.31 2.53
N MET A 31 -3.73 6.30 2.08
CA MET A 31 -3.34 7.18 0.98
C MET A 31 -2.05 7.93 1.29
N ILE A 32 -1.99 8.54 2.47
CA ILE A 32 -0.85 9.33 2.91
C ILE A 32 0.39 8.45 3.03
N TRP A 33 0.25 7.28 3.67
CA TRP A 33 1.34 6.35 3.90
C TRP A 33 1.90 5.76 2.61
N ASN A 34 1.06 5.41 1.65
CA ASN A 34 1.52 4.87 0.36
C ASN A 34 1.96 5.97 -0.63
N SER A 35 1.82 7.25 -0.27
CA SER A 35 2.35 8.36 -1.08
C SER A 35 3.85 8.60 -0.88
N THR A 36 4.48 7.96 0.11
CA THR A 36 5.89 8.20 0.45
C THR A 36 6.82 7.39 -0.44
N VAL A 37 7.34 8.03 -1.50
CA VAL A 37 8.20 7.43 -2.54
C VAL A 37 9.55 6.86 -2.03
N ILE A 38 9.96 7.13 -0.78
CA ILE A 38 11.36 6.97 -0.35
C ILE A 38 11.54 6.01 0.84
N VAL A 39 10.53 5.82 1.69
CA VAL A 39 10.66 4.95 2.88
C VAL A 39 9.56 3.89 2.82
N PRO A 40 9.89 2.64 2.42
CA PRO A 40 8.93 1.55 2.46
C PRO A 40 8.72 1.15 3.92
N ILE A 41 7.76 1.78 4.58
CA ILE A 41 7.33 1.34 5.91
C ILE A 41 6.23 0.28 5.70
N PRO A 42 6.38 -0.96 6.22
CA PRO A 42 5.41 -2.02 6.01
C PRO A 42 4.05 -1.69 6.65
N SER A 43 3.17 -1.02 5.90
CA SER A 43 1.85 -0.59 6.37
C SER A 43 0.88 -1.73 6.59
N PHE A 44 1.14 -2.90 6.02
CA PHE A 44 0.13 -3.97 6.00
C PHE A 44 -0.20 -4.51 7.39
N TRP A 45 0.72 -4.47 8.36
CA TRP A 45 0.50 -4.98 9.71
C TRP A 45 -0.58 -4.23 10.49
N ILE A 46 -0.81 -2.93 10.20
CA ILE A 46 -1.79 -2.10 10.92
C ILE A 46 -3.22 -2.62 10.74
N TYR A 47 -3.49 -3.29 9.62
CA TYR A 47 -4.82 -3.82 9.29
C TYR A 47 -5.20 -5.04 10.14
N TYR A 48 -4.23 -5.72 10.76
CA TYR A 48 -4.49 -6.87 11.63
C TYR A 48 -5.31 -6.48 12.87
N PRO A 49 -4.84 -5.61 13.78
CA PRO A 49 -5.64 -5.22 14.95
C PRO A 49 -6.95 -4.52 14.55
N LEU A 50 -6.95 -3.75 13.47
CA LEU A 50 -8.14 -3.09 12.93
C LEU A 50 -9.24 -4.07 12.49
N GLY A 51 -8.87 -5.27 12.06
CA GLY A 51 -9.81 -6.32 11.67
C GLY A 51 -10.69 -6.80 12.82
N SER A 52 -10.24 -6.65 14.07
CA SER A 52 -11.06 -6.98 15.25
C SER A 52 -12.15 -5.93 15.55
N ILE A 53 -12.02 -4.73 14.97
CA ILE A 53 -12.90 -3.57 15.23
C ILE A 53 -13.84 -3.33 14.05
N PHE A 54 -13.35 -3.45 12.82
CA PHE A 54 -14.09 -3.15 11.60
C PHE A 54 -14.49 -4.39 10.82
N PHE A 55 -15.46 -4.25 9.91
CA PHE A 55 -15.80 -5.29 8.95
C PHE A 55 -14.63 -5.49 7.96
N PRO A 56 -13.94 -6.64 7.97
CA PRO A 56 -12.66 -6.80 7.28
C PRO A 56 -12.68 -6.55 5.76
N PRO A 57 -13.70 -6.98 4.99
CA PRO A 57 -13.76 -6.67 3.56
C PRO A 57 -13.83 -5.18 3.26
N LEU A 58 -14.61 -4.43 4.04
CA LEU A 58 -14.76 -2.98 3.84
C LEU A 58 -13.52 -2.22 4.30
N LEU A 59 -12.88 -2.69 5.37
CA LEU A 59 -11.60 -2.17 5.83
C LEU A 59 -10.50 -2.36 4.77
N GLY A 60 -10.44 -3.55 4.15
CA GLY A 60 -9.55 -3.85 3.04
C GLY A 60 -9.81 -2.93 1.84
N LEU A 61 -11.06 -2.74 1.45
CA LEU A 61 -11.44 -1.81 0.37
C LEU A 61 -11.06 -0.36 0.66
N ALA A 62 -11.35 0.14 1.86
CA ALA A 62 -11.01 1.51 2.26
C ALA A 62 -9.49 1.72 2.25
N GLY A 63 -8.75 0.80 2.87
CA GLY A 63 -7.29 0.83 2.87
C GLY A 63 -6.70 0.69 1.47
N GLY A 64 -7.24 -0.22 0.66
CA GLY A 64 -6.79 -0.49 -0.70
C GLY A 64 -7.02 0.68 -1.65
N ALA A 65 -8.16 1.35 -1.53
CA ALA A 65 -8.46 2.56 -2.30
C ALA A 65 -7.54 3.72 -1.92
N GLY A 66 -7.28 3.91 -0.63
CA GLY A 66 -6.30 4.90 -0.17
C GLY A 66 -4.92 4.60 -0.75
N ALA A 67 -4.46 3.36 -0.60
CA ALA A 67 -3.17 2.93 -1.11
C ALA A 67 -3.05 3.14 -2.63
N ALA A 68 -4.06 2.74 -3.41
CA ALA A 68 -4.07 2.91 -4.86
C ALA A 68 -3.91 4.38 -5.28
N ILE A 69 -4.47 5.33 -4.52
CA ILE A 69 -4.27 6.76 -4.75
C ILE A 69 -2.84 7.18 -4.39
N GLY A 70 -2.32 6.72 -3.25
CA GLY A 70 -0.94 7.01 -2.86
C GLY A 70 0.09 6.50 -3.87
N GLU A 71 -0.15 5.34 -4.49
CA GLU A 71 0.72 4.78 -5.53
C GLU A 71 0.74 5.61 -6.83
N LEU A 72 -0.28 6.45 -7.07
CA LEU A 72 -0.27 7.38 -8.21
C LEU A 72 0.90 8.37 -8.10
N THR A 73 1.36 8.69 -6.90
CA THR A 73 2.52 9.57 -6.70
C THR A 73 3.80 8.95 -7.28
N ALA A 74 4.02 7.65 -7.05
CA ALA A 74 5.13 6.89 -7.63
C ALA A 74 4.98 6.78 -9.17
N TYR A 75 3.76 6.51 -9.65
CA TYR A 75 3.45 6.51 -11.08
C TYR A 75 3.78 7.85 -11.76
N MET A 76 3.37 8.98 -11.16
CA MET A 76 3.66 10.31 -11.69
C MET A 76 5.16 10.64 -11.64
N ALA A 77 5.87 10.22 -10.59
CA ALA A 77 7.32 10.36 -10.50
C ALA A 77 8.03 9.63 -11.66
N GLY A 78 7.58 8.42 -12.00
CA GLY A 78 8.03 7.68 -13.17
C GLY A 78 7.67 8.36 -14.50
N TYR A 79 6.42 8.81 -14.64
CA TYR A 79 5.90 9.45 -15.86
C TYR A 79 6.65 10.74 -16.21
N SER A 80 7.02 11.53 -15.19
CA SER A 80 7.76 12.79 -15.36
C SER A 80 9.24 12.61 -15.74
N GLY A 81 9.74 11.36 -15.82
CA GLY A 81 11.14 11.08 -16.10
C GLY A 81 12.11 11.42 -14.96
N ARG A 82 11.60 11.85 -13.80
CA ARG A 82 12.38 12.17 -12.60
C ARG A 82 12.80 10.94 -11.79
N GLY A 83 12.47 9.73 -12.25
CA GLY A 83 12.86 8.47 -11.62
C GLY A 83 14.36 8.18 -11.77
N ILE A 84 15.15 8.55 -10.76
CA ILE A 84 16.61 8.34 -10.64
C ILE A 84 17.01 6.84 -10.62
N VAL A 85 16.06 5.90 -10.68
CA VAL A 85 16.23 4.48 -10.34
C VAL A 85 16.78 3.60 -11.47
N ARG A 86 17.11 4.18 -12.63
CA ARG A 86 17.60 3.44 -13.82
C ARG A 86 18.84 2.57 -13.57
N ARG A 87 19.55 2.74 -12.44
CA ARG A 87 20.76 1.98 -12.08
C ARG A 87 20.50 0.66 -11.34
N TRP A 88 19.27 0.34 -10.94
CA TRP A 88 19.00 -0.85 -10.13
C TRP A 88 18.63 -2.06 -11.01
N LYS A 89 19.33 -3.20 -10.84
CA LYS A 89 19.06 -4.45 -11.58
C LYS A 89 17.61 -4.95 -11.43
N LEU A 90 16.97 -4.60 -10.32
CA LEU A 90 15.58 -4.95 -10.06
C LEU A 90 14.60 -4.13 -10.91
N TYR A 91 14.89 -2.83 -11.10
CA TYR A 91 14.07 -1.93 -11.91
C TYR A 91 13.98 -2.41 -13.36
N THR A 92 15.10 -2.77 -13.99
CA THR A 92 15.12 -3.28 -15.38
C THR A 92 14.37 -4.60 -15.53
N ARG A 93 14.39 -5.47 -14.50
CA ARG A 93 13.63 -6.72 -14.48
C ARG A 93 12.13 -6.48 -14.38
N VAL A 94 11.71 -5.60 -13.46
CA VAL A 94 10.32 -5.18 -13.28
C VAL A 94 9.80 -4.49 -14.54
N GLU A 95 10.60 -3.63 -15.18
CA GLU A 95 10.27 -2.99 -16.46
C GLU A 95 10.02 -4.03 -17.56
N GLY A 96 10.90 -5.03 -17.69
CA GLY A 96 10.73 -6.12 -18.65
C GLY A 96 9.46 -6.95 -18.42
N TRP A 97 9.13 -7.22 -17.15
CA TRP A 97 7.89 -7.90 -16.79
C TRP A 97 6.65 -7.05 -17.10
N LEU A 98 6.66 -5.76 -16.75
CA LEU A 98 5.58 -4.82 -17.05
C LEU A 98 5.31 -4.69 -18.55
N LYS A 99 6.36 -4.68 -19.38
CA LYS A 99 6.18 -4.67 -20.85
C LYS A 99 5.43 -5.88 -21.38
N ARG A 100 5.61 -7.04 -20.74
CA ARG A 100 5.06 -8.33 -21.22
C ARG A 100 3.72 -8.69 -20.58
N TRP A 101 3.55 -8.37 -19.29
CA TRP A 101 2.43 -8.82 -18.45
C TRP A 101 1.70 -7.69 -17.73
N GLY A 102 2.17 -6.44 -17.84
CA GLY A 102 1.50 -5.20 -17.43
C GLY A 102 0.65 -5.30 -16.17
N PHE A 103 -0.67 -5.38 -16.38
CA PHE A 103 -1.69 -5.47 -15.34
C PHE A 103 -1.44 -6.61 -14.34
N VAL A 104 -1.06 -7.79 -14.82
CA VAL A 104 -0.81 -8.99 -13.98
C VAL A 104 0.36 -8.77 -13.04
N VAL A 105 1.40 -8.08 -13.51
CA VAL A 105 2.57 -7.74 -12.69
C VAL A 105 2.17 -6.75 -11.61
N ILE A 106 1.50 -5.67 -11.98
CA ILE A 106 1.05 -4.64 -11.02
C ILE A 106 0.14 -5.27 -9.96
N PHE A 107 -0.82 -6.09 -10.38
CA PHE A 107 -1.73 -6.78 -9.49
C PHE A 107 -1.00 -7.76 -8.56
N GLY A 108 -0.14 -8.61 -9.12
CA GLY A 108 0.61 -9.62 -8.35
C GLY A 108 1.56 -9.01 -7.33
N PHE A 109 2.25 -7.91 -7.68
CA PHE A 109 3.08 -7.20 -6.72
C PHE A 109 2.23 -6.52 -5.63
N ASN A 110 1.02 -6.03 -5.94
CA ASN A 110 0.16 -5.40 -4.94
C ASN A 110 -0.43 -6.43 -3.99
N LEU A 111 -0.55 -7.68 -4.45
CA LEU A 111 -1.00 -8.80 -3.64
C LEU A 111 0.03 -9.17 -2.56
N VAL A 112 1.33 -8.92 -2.83
CA VAL A 112 2.43 -9.25 -1.92
C VAL A 112 2.87 -7.98 -1.18
N PRO A 113 2.46 -7.77 0.09
CA PRO A 113 2.72 -6.53 0.82
C PRO A 113 4.17 -6.34 1.29
N PHE A 114 5.05 -7.30 1.02
CA PHE A 114 6.45 -7.30 1.48
C PHE A 114 7.44 -6.61 0.54
N PHE A 115 7.08 -6.36 -0.71
CA PHE A 115 8.01 -5.85 -1.71
C PHE A 115 7.99 -4.32 -1.77
N PRO A 116 9.13 -3.62 -1.97
CA PRO A 116 9.15 -2.17 -2.17
C PRO A 116 8.40 -1.80 -3.45
N PHE A 117 7.12 -1.49 -3.26
CA PHE A 117 6.13 -1.37 -4.31
C PHE A 117 6.32 -0.09 -5.14
N ASP A 118 6.97 0.92 -4.57
CA ASP A 118 7.34 2.18 -5.24
C ASP A 118 8.06 1.97 -6.58
N LEU A 119 8.84 0.89 -6.71
CA LEU A 119 9.55 0.54 -7.96
C LEU A 119 8.60 0.18 -9.09
N VAL A 120 7.50 -0.53 -8.79
CA VAL A 120 6.50 -0.96 -9.77
C VAL A 120 5.72 0.26 -10.25
N GLY A 121 5.33 1.15 -9.33
CA GLY A 121 4.68 2.42 -9.67
C GLY A 121 5.55 3.28 -10.59
N ILE A 122 6.81 3.52 -10.22
CA ILE A 122 7.76 4.31 -11.03
C ILE A 122 7.97 3.66 -12.41
N ALA A 123 8.18 2.34 -12.48
CA ALA A 123 8.36 1.64 -13.75
C ALA A 123 7.12 1.71 -14.64
N ALA A 124 5.93 1.53 -14.08
CA ALA A 124 4.65 1.66 -14.80
C ALA A 124 4.46 3.07 -15.36
N GLY A 125 4.81 4.09 -14.57
CA GLY A 125 4.80 5.49 -14.99
C GLY A 125 5.78 5.78 -16.12
N ALA A 126 7.02 5.31 -16.00
CA ALA A 126 8.06 5.49 -17.01
C ALA A 126 7.69 4.82 -18.36
N LEU A 127 6.96 3.71 -18.31
CA LEU A 127 6.43 3.01 -19.48
C LEU A 127 5.13 3.62 -20.03
N ARG A 128 4.60 4.67 -19.40
CA ARG A 128 3.30 5.29 -19.74
C ARG A 128 2.15 4.27 -19.76
N PHE A 129 2.16 3.33 -18.83
CA PHE A 129 1.11 2.33 -18.70
C PHE A 129 -0.25 3.02 -18.42
N PRO A 130 -1.37 2.62 -19.05
CA PRO A 130 -2.65 3.31 -18.87
C PRO A 130 -3.06 3.44 -17.39
N LEU A 131 -3.23 4.68 -16.93
CA LEU A 131 -3.42 5.05 -15.52
C LEU A 131 -4.61 4.33 -14.88
N TRP A 132 -5.72 4.19 -15.59
CA TRP A 132 -6.90 3.49 -15.06
C TRP A 132 -6.63 2.01 -14.82
N LYS A 133 -5.85 1.33 -15.68
CA LYS A 133 -5.47 -0.07 -15.49
C LYS A 133 -4.51 -0.23 -14.32
N PHE A 134 -3.58 0.72 -14.18
CA PHE A 134 -2.68 0.77 -13.02
C PHE A 134 -3.47 0.93 -11.73
N TYR A 135 -4.37 1.92 -11.68
CA TYR A 135 -5.20 2.18 -10.51
C TYR A 135 -6.06 0.97 -10.14
N LEU A 136 -6.74 0.34 -11.10
CA LEU A 136 -7.56 -0.85 -10.82
C LEU A 136 -6.73 -2.03 -10.34
N ALA A 137 -5.54 -2.25 -10.91
CA ALA A 137 -4.64 -3.30 -10.45
C ALA A 137 -4.17 -3.05 -9.00
N CYS A 138 -3.85 -1.80 -8.66
CA CYS A 138 -3.47 -1.41 -7.31
C CYS A 138 -4.61 -1.54 -6.32
N LEU A 139 -5.78 -1.03 -6.67
CA LEU A 139 -6.99 -1.12 -5.87
C LEU A 139 -7.32 -2.57 -5.56
N ALA A 140 -7.38 -3.43 -6.58
CA ALA A 140 -7.73 -4.83 -6.40
C ALA A 140 -6.69 -5.58 -5.57
N GLY A 141 -5.40 -5.45 -5.90
CA GLY A 141 -4.35 -6.15 -5.17
C GLY A 141 -4.27 -5.74 -3.70
N ARG A 142 -4.24 -4.42 -3.42
CA ARG A 142 -4.15 -3.92 -2.03
C ARG A 142 -5.40 -4.20 -1.23
N SER A 143 -6.59 -4.11 -1.83
CA SER A 143 -7.82 -4.44 -1.11
C SER A 143 -7.85 -5.89 -0.66
N ILE A 144 -7.34 -6.80 -1.51
CA ILE A 144 -7.23 -8.23 -1.15
C ILE A 144 -6.18 -8.42 -0.05
N SER A 145 -4.99 -7.85 -0.18
CA SER A 145 -3.92 -8.03 0.82
C SER A 145 -4.28 -7.45 2.19
N TYR A 146 -4.84 -6.24 2.21
CA TYR A 146 -5.26 -5.60 3.46
C TYR A 146 -6.50 -6.27 4.03
N GLY A 147 -7.44 -6.68 3.17
CA GLY A 147 -8.61 -7.46 3.57
C GLY A 147 -8.21 -8.79 4.18
N PHE A 148 -7.25 -9.52 3.59
CA PHE A 148 -6.71 -10.76 4.15
C PHE A 148 -6.12 -10.55 5.54
N MET A 149 -5.36 -9.47 5.73
CA MET A 149 -4.76 -9.16 7.02
C MET A 149 -5.82 -8.77 8.08
N ALA A 150 -6.82 -8.01 7.68
CA ALA A 150 -7.96 -7.69 8.52
C ALA A 150 -8.79 -8.94 8.88
N MET A 151 -9.01 -9.85 7.93
CA MET A 151 -9.73 -11.11 8.17
C MET A 151 -8.98 -11.99 9.16
N ALA A 152 -7.65 -12.02 9.08
CA ALA A 152 -6.83 -12.70 10.07
C ALA A 152 -6.97 -12.08 11.47
N GLY A 153 -7.03 -10.75 11.56
CA GLY A 153 -7.26 -10.04 12.82
C GLY A 153 -8.65 -10.24 13.41
N ALA A 154 -9.67 -10.39 12.55
CA ALA A 154 -11.04 -10.74 12.92
C ALA A 154 -11.20 -12.21 13.34
N GLY A 155 -10.15 -13.03 13.21
CA GLY A 155 -10.20 -14.48 13.48
C GLY A 155 -10.90 -15.30 12.39
N TRP A 156 -11.22 -14.71 11.23
CA TRP A 156 -11.83 -15.44 10.10
C TRP A 156 -10.83 -16.36 9.41
N ILE A 157 -9.54 -16.00 9.45
CA ILE A 157 -8.44 -16.75 8.86
C ILE A 157 -7.40 -16.98 9.95
N GLN A 158 -6.95 -18.22 10.10
CA GLN A 158 -5.88 -18.55 11.03
C GLN A 158 -4.53 -18.33 10.34
N LEU A 159 -3.70 -17.47 10.93
CA LEU A 159 -2.32 -17.29 10.51
C LEU A 159 -1.39 -18.22 11.29
N PRO A 160 -0.24 -18.61 10.73
CA PRO A 160 0.71 -19.45 11.42
C PRO A 160 1.23 -18.76 12.69
N ALA A 161 1.32 -19.50 13.79
CA ALA A 161 1.73 -18.96 15.10
C ALA A 161 3.16 -18.40 15.14
N TRP A 162 4.00 -18.71 14.15
CA TRP A 162 5.37 -18.19 14.04
C TRP A 162 5.44 -16.80 13.39
N LEU A 163 4.34 -16.28 12.86
CA LEU A 163 4.31 -14.97 12.22
C LEU A 163 4.28 -13.86 13.29
N PRO A 164 5.22 -12.89 13.27
CA PRO A 164 5.23 -11.81 14.25
C PRO A 164 4.07 -10.85 14.00
N LEU A 165 2.96 -11.06 14.71
CA LEU A 165 1.74 -10.27 14.59
C LEU A 165 1.70 -9.17 15.66
N PRO A 166 1.26 -7.95 15.32
CA PRO A 166 1.02 -6.92 16.32
C PRO A 166 -0.10 -7.36 17.29
N PRO A 167 -0.06 -6.92 18.55
CA PRO A 167 -1.08 -7.27 19.54
C PRO A 167 -2.46 -6.79 19.08
N LEU A 168 -3.49 -7.63 19.30
CA LEU A 168 -4.88 -7.29 19.00
C LEU A 168 -5.49 -6.29 19.99
N ASN A 169 -4.89 -6.14 21.18
CA ASN A 169 -5.31 -5.14 22.15
C ASN A 169 -4.75 -3.76 21.75
N PRO A 170 -5.59 -2.72 21.61
CA PRO A 170 -5.08 -1.36 21.53
C PRO A 170 -4.30 -1.03 22.81
N PRO A 171 -3.25 -0.17 22.75
CA PRO A 171 -2.67 0.39 23.95
C PRO A 171 -3.78 1.07 24.77
N GLN A 172 -3.85 0.71 26.06
CA GLN A 172 -4.77 1.33 27.03
C GLN A 172 -4.35 2.77 27.34
#